data_AF-A0A956BM23-F1
#
_entry.id   AF-A0A956BM23-F1
#
_cell.length_a   1.000
_cell.length_b   1.000
_cell.length_c   1.000
_cell.angle_alpha   90.00
_cell.angle_beta   90.00
_cell.angle_gamma   90.00
#
_symmetry.space_group_name_H-M   'P 1'
#
loop_
_entity.id
_entity.type
_entity.pdbx_description
1 polymer ?
#
loop_
_entity_poly.entity_id
_entity_poly.type
_entity_poly.pdbx_seq_one_letter_code
_entity_poly.pdbx_strand_id
1 'polypeptide(L)'
;MLWVHLLACGVELPVPTLTGVAPDRGWNGEPTVIAIEGEAFYPQVQLDANQPGEADLDRGFVAWLDGESGRFPLSSVSAVDYEHLRAVVDPGLPLGTYDVLVESPGRSLARLDDAFIVSDTRADRLVLSTPSITPTVNDTAAIEVALVDPNGVPVQADLEVRMRLSVPDGLPNADVALGLEGQVTNYQTFELTGNLGADGFASVPVQVFAP
;
A
#
# COMPACT_ATOMS: atom_id res chain seq x y z
N MET A 1 -26.71 -57.09 -9.85
CA MET A 1 -25.44 -56.36 -9.68
C MET A 1 -25.81 -55.03 -9.05
N LEU A 2 -25.65 -54.89 -7.73
CA LEU A 2 -26.14 -53.76 -6.96
C LEU A 2 -25.01 -52.72 -6.87
N TRP A 3 -25.12 -51.63 -7.63
CA TRP A 3 -24.20 -50.50 -7.54
C TRP A 3 -24.56 -49.67 -6.30
N VAL A 4 -23.84 -49.91 -5.21
CA VAL A 4 -23.90 -49.07 -4.01
C VAL A 4 -23.22 -47.73 -4.34
N HIS A 5 -24.01 -46.68 -4.51
CA HIS A 5 -23.48 -45.32 -4.55
C HIS A 5 -23.19 -44.93 -3.10
N LEU A 6 -21.92 -44.92 -2.72
CA LEU A 6 -21.46 -44.28 -1.50
C LEU A 6 -21.68 -42.77 -1.68
N LEU A 7 -22.81 -42.26 -1.20
CA LEU A 7 -23.01 -40.84 -0.97
C LEU A 7 -22.09 -40.46 0.19
N ALA A 8 -20.85 -40.08 -0.12
CA ALA A 8 -19.99 -39.41 0.83
C ALA A 8 -20.60 -38.04 1.10
N CYS A 9 -21.20 -37.86 2.28
CA CYS A 9 -21.55 -36.54 2.79
C CYS A 9 -20.25 -35.79 3.08
N GLY A 10 -19.69 -35.12 2.08
CA GLY A 10 -18.65 -34.12 2.27
C GLY A 10 -19.28 -32.85 2.86
N VAL A 11 -18.62 -32.24 3.83
CA VAL A 11 -18.95 -30.86 4.24
C VAL A 11 -18.45 -29.96 3.12
N GLU A 12 -19.35 -29.31 2.41
CA GLU A 12 -18.98 -28.27 1.44
C GLU A 12 -18.52 -27.05 2.22
N LEU A 13 -17.24 -26.71 2.07
CA LEU A 13 -16.68 -25.50 2.67
C LEU A 13 -17.12 -24.28 1.85
N PRO A 14 -17.43 -23.15 2.49
CA PRO A 14 -17.72 -21.92 1.77
C PRO A 14 -16.50 -21.50 0.94
N VAL A 15 -16.77 -20.94 -0.24
CA VAL A 15 -15.74 -20.34 -1.10
C VAL A 15 -15.18 -19.11 -0.38
N PRO A 16 -13.84 -18.95 -0.28
CA PRO A 16 -13.25 -17.76 0.34
C PRO A 16 -13.63 -16.50 -0.44
N THR A 17 -13.74 -15.38 0.26
CA THR A 17 -13.90 -14.05 -0.34
C THR A 17 -12.71 -13.20 0.06
N LEU A 18 -12.31 -12.26 -0.80
CA LEU A 18 -11.26 -11.30 -0.52
C LEU A 18 -11.87 -9.91 -0.40
N THR A 19 -11.44 -9.14 0.58
CA THR A 19 -11.96 -7.80 0.87
C THR A 19 -10.89 -6.72 0.83
N GLY A 20 -9.61 -7.08 1.03
CA GLY A 20 -8.53 -6.10 1.02
C GLY A 20 -7.13 -6.71 1.05
N VAL A 21 -6.13 -5.87 0.81
CA VAL A 21 -4.70 -6.18 1.00
C VAL A 21 -4.02 -4.99 1.66
N ALA A 22 -3.20 -5.24 2.69
CA ALA A 22 -2.50 -4.21 3.44
C ALA A 22 -1.02 -4.57 3.68
N PRO A 23 -0.05 -3.72 3.26
CA PRO A 23 -0.25 -2.59 2.35
C PRO A 23 -0.72 -3.06 0.97
N ASP A 24 -1.46 -2.20 0.26
CA ASP A 24 -1.92 -2.40 -1.14
C ASP A 24 -0.83 -2.01 -2.17
N ARG A 25 0.40 -1.83 -1.72
CA ARG A 25 1.54 -1.45 -2.56
C ARG A 25 2.86 -1.98 -2.02
N GLY A 26 3.81 -2.18 -2.93
CA GLY A 26 5.16 -2.61 -2.60
C GLY A 26 6.21 -2.05 -3.57
N TRP A 27 7.42 -1.86 -3.05
CA TRP A 27 8.56 -1.46 -3.85
C TRP A 27 9.19 -2.69 -4.52
N ASN A 28 9.40 -2.64 -5.83
CA ASN A 28 9.96 -3.77 -6.58
C ASN A 28 11.42 -4.13 -6.19
N GLY A 29 12.11 -3.28 -5.44
CA GLY A 29 13.49 -3.52 -5.00
C GLY A 29 13.62 -4.34 -3.72
N GLU A 30 12.53 -4.61 -2.98
CA GLU A 30 12.59 -5.38 -1.72
C GLU A 30 11.34 -6.23 -1.48
N PRO A 31 11.44 -7.29 -0.66
CA PRO A 31 10.27 -8.08 -0.30
C PRO A 31 9.27 -7.24 0.52
N THR A 32 7.99 -7.33 0.18
CA THR A 32 6.90 -6.65 0.91
C THR A 32 6.03 -7.69 1.62
N VAL A 33 5.95 -7.61 2.95
CA VAL A 33 5.02 -8.45 3.73
C VAL A 33 3.62 -7.83 3.62
N ILE A 34 2.64 -8.62 3.20
CA ILE A 34 1.24 -8.20 3.08
C ILE A 34 0.33 -9.04 3.96
N ALA A 35 -0.72 -8.40 4.47
CA ALA A 35 -1.90 -9.05 5.00
C ALA A 35 -2.96 -9.07 3.89
N ILE A 36 -3.56 -10.24 3.63
CA ILE A 36 -4.70 -10.40 2.72
C ILE A 36 -5.92 -10.60 3.60
N GLU A 37 -6.89 -9.70 3.47
CA GLU A 37 -8.14 -9.67 4.23
C GLU A 37 -9.26 -10.33 3.44
N GLY A 38 -10.14 -11.03 4.13
CA GLY A 38 -11.24 -11.75 3.51
C GLY A 38 -12.11 -12.49 4.50
N GLU A 39 -12.85 -13.48 4.00
CA GLU A 39 -13.62 -14.39 4.83
C GLU A 39 -13.40 -15.84 4.39
N ALA A 40 -13.72 -16.76 5.29
CA ALA A 40 -13.72 -18.21 5.04
C ALA A 40 -12.34 -18.81 4.69
N PHE A 41 -11.26 -18.33 5.31
CA PHE A 41 -9.95 -18.99 5.27
C PHE A 41 -9.88 -20.21 6.20
N TYR A 42 -10.75 -21.18 5.95
CA TYR A 42 -10.80 -22.42 6.72
C TYR A 42 -9.71 -23.39 6.29
N PRO A 43 -8.97 -24.00 7.23
CA PRO A 43 -8.12 -25.14 6.92
C PRO A 43 -8.98 -26.36 6.57
N GLN A 44 -8.45 -27.26 5.75
CA GLN A 44 -9.14 -28.49 5.40
C GLN A 44 -8.70 -29.62 6.33
N VAL A 45 -9.66 -30.26 7.00
CA VAL A 45 -9.40 -31.46 7.81
C VAL A 45 -9.55 -32.68 6.92
N GLN A 46 -8.49 -33.47 6.79
CA GLN A 46 -8.53 -34.78 6.14
C GLN A 46 -8.49 -35.86 7.23
N LEU A 47 -9.51 -36.72 7.24
CA LEU A 47 -9.56 -37.88 8.11
C LEU A 47 -9.12 -39.10 7.30
N ASP A 48 -8.01 -39.72 7.68
CA ASP A 48 -7.61 -41.00 7.10
C ASP A 48 -8.42 -42.11 7.76
N ALA A 49 -9.37 -42.68 7.01
CA ALA A 49 -10.20 -43.78 7.48
C ALA A 49 -9.37 -45.05 7.79
N ASN A 50 -8.15 -45.16 7.26
CA ASN A 50 -7.26 -46.29 7.53
C ASN A 50 -6.43 -46.08 8.80
N GLN A 51 -6.40 -44.86 9.35
CA GLN A 51 -5.68 -44.50 10.57
C GLN A 51 -6.63 -43.75 11.53
N PRO A 52 -7.56 -44.48 12.18
CA PRO A 52 -8.53 -43.87 13.08
C PRO A 52 -7.81 -43.13 14.22
N GLY A 53 -8.04 -41.83 14.31
CA GLY A 53 -7.44 -40.96 15.32
C GLY A 53 -6.40 -39.96 14.80
N GLU A 54 -5.98 -40.09 13.54
CA GLU A 54 -5.15 -39.08 12.88
C GLU A 54 -6.02 -38.17 12.00
N ALA A 55 -6.08 -36.89 12.37
CA ALA A 55 -6.64 -35.85 11.53
C ALA A 55 -5.47 -35.02 10.99
N ASP A 56 -5.30 -35.02 9.67
CA ASP A 56 -4.36 -34.13 9.00
C ASP A 56 -5.05 -32.79 8.72
N LEU A 57 -4.37 -31.70 8.99
CA LEU A 57 -4.90 -30.35 8.85
C LEU A 57 -4.13 -29.63 7.75
N ASP A 58 -4.72 -29.58 6.56
CA ASP A 58 -4.16 -28.88 5.44
C ASP A 58 -4.43 -27.37 5.55
N ARG A 59 -3.35 -26.59 5.67
CA ARG A 59 -3.34 -25.13 5.71
C ARG A 59 -2.67 -24.52 4.47
N GLY A 60 -2.50 -25.32 3.41
CA GLY A 60 -1.77 -24.98 2.19
C GLY A 60 -2.49 -23.99 1.29
N PHE A 61 -2.78 -22.79 1.79
CA PHE A 61 -3.18 -21.68 0.93
C PHE A 61 -2.06 -21.32 -0.03
N VAL A 62 -2.43 -21.04 -1.27
CA VAL A 62 -1.51 -20.49 -2.27
C VAL A 62 -2.07 -19.18 -2.78
N ALA A 63 -1.21 -18.20 -3.01
CA ALA A 63 -1.62 -16.89 -3.48
C ALA A 63 -0.71 -16.40 -4.60
N TRP A 64 -1.25 -15.54 -5.47
CA TRP A 64 -0.54 -14.96 -6.61
C TRP A 64 -0.91 -13.49 -6.79
N LEU A 65 0.01 -12.75 -7.39
CA LEU A 65 -0.27 -11.51 -8.09
C LEU A 65 -0.44 -11.82 -9.59
N ASP A 66 -1.54 -11.39 -10.19
CA ASP A 66 -1.85 -11.59 -11.61
C ASP A 66 -2.02 -10.22 -12.26
N GLY A 67 -1.17 -9.92 -13.25
CA GLY A 67 -1.18 -8.64 -13.95
C GLY A 67 -0.80 -8.82 -15.42
N GLU A 68 -0.69 -7.72 -16.15
CA GLU A 68 -0.40 -7.75 -17.60
C GLU A 68 0.91 -8.49 -17.94
N SER A 69 1.90 -8.41 -17.04
CA SER A 69 3.21 -9.03 -17.23
C SER A 69 3.24 -10.53 -16.87
N GLY A 70 2.13 -11.07 -16.34
CA GLY A 70 1.99 -12.47 -15.98
C GLY A 70 1.55 -12.71 -14.54
N ARG A 71 1.70 -13.96 -14.10
CA ARG A 71 1.30 -14.43 -12.78
C ARG A 71 2.51 -14.78 -11.92
N PHE A 72 2.58 -14.18 -10.74
CA PHE A 72 3.71 -14.27 -9.83
C PHE A 72 3.27 -14.88 -8.50
N PRO A 73 3.84 -16.01 -8.06
CA PRO A 73 3.47 -16.62 -6.79
C PRO A 73 3.94 -15.77 -5.61
N LEU A 74 3.12 -15.68 -4.57
CA LEU A 74 3.52 -15.12 -3.29
C LEU A 74 4.26 -16.17 -2.45
N SER A 75 5.25 -15.73 -1.69
CA SER A 75 6.01 -16.60 -0.79
C SER A 75 5.43 -16.53 0.63
N SER A 76 5.71 -17.56 1.44
CA SER A 76 5.32 -17.65 2.86
C SER A 76 3.83 -17.43 3.15
N VAL A 77 2.94 -17.88 2.26
CA VAL A 77 1.48 -17.78 2.44
C VAL A 77 1.06 -18.64 3.62
N SER A 78 0.41 -18.03 4.61
CA SER A 78 -0.06 -18.73 5.81
C SER A 78 -1.32 -18.07 6.36
N ALA A 79 -2.29 -18.89 6.80
CA ALA A 79 -3.46 -18.38 7.50
C ALA A 79 -3.08 -17.94 8.92
N VAL A 80 -3.42 -16.70 9.26
CA VAL A 80 -3.28 -16.15 10.62
C VAL A 80 -4.55 -16.49 11.41
N ASP A 81 -5.70 -16.26 10.80
CA ASP A 81 -7.02 -16.63 11.30
C ASP A 81 -7.98 -16.87 10.10
N TYR A 82 -9.29 -16.86 10.33
CA TYR A 82 -10.31 -17.13 9.30
C TYR A 82 -10.59 -15.94 8.36
N GLU A 83 -10.03 -14.77 8.67
CA GLU A 83 -10.24 -13.51 7.96
C GLU A 83 -8.93 -12.93 7.41
N HIS A 84 -7.78 -13.44 7.85
CA HIS A 84 -6.46 -12.93 7.46
C HIS A 84 -5.50 -14.02 7.00
N LEU A 85 -4.92 -13.84 5.82
CA LEU A 85 -3.70 -14.51 5.40
C LEU A 85 -2.51 -13.56 5.50
N ARG A 86 -1.33 -14.10 5.82
CA ARG A 86 -0.05 -13.41 5.69
C ARG A 86 0.69 -13.97 4.50
N ALA A 87 1.25 -13.10 3.66
CA ALA A 87 2.06 -13.48 2.52
C ALA A 87 3.23 -12.50 2.30
N VAL A 88 4.15 -12.86 1.43
CA VAL A 88 5.29 -12.03 1.03
C VAL A 88 5.31 -11.90 -0.48
N VAL A 89 5.33 -10.65 -0.94
CA VAL A 89 5.61 -10.27 -2.32
C VAL A 89 7.12 -10.21 -2.49
N ASP A 90 7.69 -11.10 -3.30
CA ASP A 90 9.13 -11.15 -3.57
C ASP A 90 9.59 -9.93 -4.40
N PRO A 91 10.84 -9.47 -4.30
CA PRO A 91 11.34 -8.38 -5.14
C PRO A 91 11.45 -8.77 -6.62
N GLY A 92 11.55 -7.78 -7.50
CA GLY A 92 11.83 -7.93 -8.92
C GLY A 92 10.58 -8.07 -9.80
N LEU A 93 9.38 -7.85 -9.26
CA LEU A 93 8.18 -7.78 -10.10
C LEU A 93 8.25 -6.59 -11.06
N PRO A 94 7.73 -6.75 -12.29
CA PRO A 94 7.45 -5.63 -13.18
C PRO A 94 6.53 -4.60 -12.50
N LEU A 95 6.72 -3.34 -12.85
CA LEU A 95 5.84 -2.27 -12.38
C LEU A 95 4.43 -2.46 -12.93
N GLY A 96 3.43 -2.14 -12.12
CA GLY A 96 2.03 -2.24 -12.55
C GLY A 96 1.06 -2.49 -11.40
N THR A 97 -0.20 -2.56 -11.77
CA THR A 97 -1.30 -2.96 -10.88
C THR A 97 -1.58 -4.45 -11.09
N TYR A 98 -1.85 -5.15 -9.99
CA TYR A 98 -2.05 -6.59 -9.95
C TYR A 98 -3.34 -6.93 -9.21
N ASP A 99 -4.02 -7.93 -9.71
CA ASP A 99 -5.07 -8.64 -8.99
C ASP A 99 -4.42 -9.61 -7.99
N VAL A 100 -5.09 -9.82 -6.87
CA VAL A 100 -4.67 -10.81 -5.87
C VAL A 100 -5.57 -12.03 -5.99
N LEU A 101 -4.96 -13.20 -6.19
CA LEU A 101 -5.68 -14.47 -6.20
C LEU A 101 -5.26 -15.32 -5.02
N VAL A 102 -6.23 -16.02 -4.44
CA VAL A 102 -6.03 -16.98 -3.35
C VAL A 102 -6.73 -18.28 -3.69
N GLU A 103 -5.98 -19.38 -3.68
CA GLU A 103 -6.53 -20.74 -3.77
C GLU A 103 -6.51 -21.37 -2.37
N SER A 104 -7.68 -21.81 -1.90
CA SER A 104 -7.81 -22.53 -0.64
C SER A 104 -7.32 -23.98 -0.76
N PRO A 105 -7.02 -24.67 0.35
CA PRO A 105 -6.70 -26.09 0.34
C PRO A 105 -7.76 -26.95 -0.39
N GLY A 106 -9.03 -26.53 -0.30
CA GLY A 106 -10.17 -27.12 -1.00
C GLY A 106 -10.26 -26.79 -2.49
N ARG A 107 -9.24 -26.17 -3.10
CA ARG A 107 -9.16 -25.80 -4.52
C ARG A 107 -10.14 -24.72 -4.98
N SER A 108 -10.78 -24.02 -4.05
CA SER A 108 -11.62 -22.86 -4.38
C SER A 108 -10.73 -21.65 -4.61
N LEU A 109 -11.04 -20.87 -5.66
CA LEU A 109 -10.28 -19.69 -6.05
C LEU A 109 -11.06 -18.42 -5.74
N ALA A 110 -10.45 -17.51 -4.99
CA ALA A 110 -10.92 -16.15 -4.79
C ALA A 110 -10.01 -15.15 -5.51
N ARG A 111 -10.57 -14.00 -5.90
CA ARG A 111 -9.87 -12.94 -6.64
C ARG A 111 -10.30 -11.57 -6.11
N LEU A 112 -9.34 -10.67 -5.99
CA LEU A 112 -9.54 -9.26 -5.70
C LEU A 112 -8.87 -8.44 -6.81
N ASP A 113 -9.68 -7.72 -7.57
CA ASP A 113 -9.19 -6.95 -8.73
C ASP A 113 -8.46 -5.67 -8.29
N ASP A 114 -7.42 -5.30 -9.03
CA ASP A 114 -6.60 -4.08 -8.83
C ASP A 114 -6.12 -3.87 -7.38
N ALA A 115 -5.81 -4.96 -6.69
CA ALA A 115 -5.60 -5.00 -5.25
C ALA A 115 -4.18 -4.63 -4.79
N PHE A 116 -3.19 -4.69 -5.67
CA PHE A 116 -1.80 -4.44 -5.31
C PHE A 116 -1.02 -3.68 -6.39
N ILE A 117 -0.28 -2.65 -6.00
CA ILE A 117 0.54 -1.83 -6.90
C ILE A 117 2.02 -2.08 -6.64
N VAL A 118 2.76 -2.47 -7.68
CA VAL A 118 4.23 -2.54 -7.65
C VAL A 118 4.80 -1.25 -8.24
N SER A 119 5.57 -0.51 -7.42
CA SER A 119 6.27 0.72 -7.81
C SER A 119 7.80 0.53 -7.81
N ASP A 120 8.50 1.41 -8.52
CA ASP A 120 9.97 1.53 -8.50
C ASP A 120 10.46 2.48 -7.39
N THR A 121 9.54 3.06 -6.62
CA THR A 121 9.82 3.98 -5.52
C THR A 121 9.19 3.49 -4.22
N ARG A 122 9.88 3.78 -3.10
CA ARG A 122 9.33 3.63 -1.74
C ARG A 122 8.40 4.79 -1.35
N ALA A 123 8.32 5.82 -2.18
CA ALA A 123 7.49 6.99 -1.95
C ALA A 123 6.01 6.59 -1.80
N ASP A 124 5.44 6.96 -0.66
CA ASP A 124 4.03 6.72 -0.36
C ASP A 124 3.22 8.01 -0.45
N ARG A 125 3.57 8.98 0.40
CA ARG A 125 2.84 10.24 0.54
C ARG A 125 3.76 11.42 0.85
N LEU A 126 3.21 12.61 0.65
CA LEU A 126 3.81 13.85 1.12
C LEU A 126 3.31 14.18 2.52
N VAL A 127 4.23 14.46 3.43
CA VAL A 127 3.95 15.00 4.76
C VAL A 127 4.31 16.47 4.76
N LEU A 128 3.38 17.30 5.21
CA LEU A 128 3.62 18.71 5.45
C LEU A 128 3.69 18.96 6.95
N SER A 129 4.80 19.51 7.43
CA SER A 129 4.96 19.96 8.81
C SER A 129 5.26 21.44 8.86
N THR A 130 4.72 22.10 9.87
CA THR A 130 5.18 23.44 10.28
C THR A 130 5.81 23.28 11.65
N PRO A 131 7.14 23.47 11.81
CA PRO A 131 7.71 23.54 13.14
C PRO A 131 6.95 24.64 13.90
N SER A 132 6.43 24.34 15.09
CA SER A 132 5.59 25.27 15.84
C SER A 132 6.31 26.59 16.07
N ILE A 133 5.90 27.58 15.30
CA ILE A 133 6.29 28.98 15.47
C ILE A 133 5.01 29.76 15.66
N THR A 134 5.08 30.75 16.55
CA THR A 134 4.06 31.78 16.68
C THR A 134 4.59 32.96 15.86
N PRO A 135 4.48 32.96 14.51
CA PRO A 135 5.12 33.98 13.70
C PRO A 135 4.53 35.34 14.05
N THR A 136 5.39 36.31 14.32
CA THR A 136 5.02 37.72 14.34
C THR A 136 5.06 38.29 12.92
N VAL A 137 4.49 39.48 12.72
CA VAL A 137 4.52 40.15 11.41
C VAL A 137 5.98 40.36 10.98
N ASN A 138 6.29 40.01 9.73
CA ASN A 138 7.64 39.93 9.14
C ASN A 138 8.50 38.73 9.57
N ASP A 139 8.01 37.81 10.40
CA ASP A 139 8.71 36.54 10.61
C ASP A 139 8.56 35.63 9.39
N THR A 140 9.62 34.86 9.12
CA THR A 140 9.59 33.81 8.10
C THR A 140 9.23 32.49 8.77
N ALA A 141 8.14 31.89 8.32
CA ALA A 141 7.74 30.53 8.63
C ALA A 141 8.30 29.55 7.61
N ALA A 142 8.65 28.34 8.00
CA ALA A 142 8.97 27.27 7.05
C ALA A 142 7.84 26.25 7.03
N ILE A 143 7.40 25.88 5.83
CA ILE A 143 6.61 24.67 5.60
C ILE A 143 7.60 23.60 5.15
N GLU A 144 7.80 22.61 5.98
CA GLU A 144 8.59 21.44 5.63
C GLU A 144 7.71 20.47 4.84
N VAL A 145 8.21 20.01 3.71
CA VAL A 145 7.55 19.02 2.85
C VAL A 145 8.50 17.84 2.72
N ALA A 146 8.06 16.68 3.16
CA ALA A 146 8.85 15.45 3.09
C ALA A 146 8.08 14.38 2.32
N LEU A 147 8.75 13.72 1.38
CA LEU A 147 8.28 12.48 0.80
C LEU A 147 8.60 11.34 1.77
N VAL A 148 7.60 10.59 2.20
CA VAL A 148 7.78 9.49 3.16
C VAL A 148 7.29 8.16 2.59
N ASP A 149 7.82 7.08 3.12
CA ASP A 149 7.38 5.71 2.85
C ASP A 149 6.11 5.37 3.66
N PRO A 150 5.51 4.17 3.48
CA PRO A 150 4.33 3.76 4.24
C PRO A 150 4.53 3.76 5.77
N ASN A 151 5.77 3.61 6.24
CA ASN A 151 6.15 3.66 7.66
C ASN A 151 6.40 5.09 8.16
N GLY A 152 6.28 6.10 7.31
CA GLY A 152 6.55 7.51 7.63
C GLY A 152 8.03 7.87 7.63
N VAL A 153 8.91 7.02 7.08
CA VAL A 153 10.35 7.31 6.95
C VAL A 153 10.60 8.15 5.70
N PRO A 154 11.38 9.24 5.77
CA PRO A 154 11.74 10.03 4.58
C PRO A 154 12.38 9.19 3.48
N VAL A 155 11.93 9.39 2.24
CA VAL A 155 12.40 8.68 1.05
C VAL A 155 13.29 9.60 0.23
N GLN A 156 14.52 9.18 -0.03
CA GLN A 156 15.44 9.89 -0.91
C GLN A 156 15.00 9.72 -2.38
N ALA A 157 14.17 10.64 -2.85
CA ALA A 157 13.77 10.69 -4.25
C ALA A 157 13.49 12.13 -4.67
N ASP A 158 14.03 12.49 -5.84
CA ASP A 158 13.76 13.76 -6.49
C ASP A 158 12.35 13.72 -7.10
N LEU A 159 11.40 14.38 -6.44
CA LEU A 159 10.00 14.41 -6.83
C LEU A 159 9.55 15.84 -7.15
N GLU A 160 9.03 16.04 -8.35
CA GLU A 160 8.36 17.30 -8.71
C GLU A 160 7.07 17.44 -7.90
N VAL A 161 6.96 18.53 -7.17
CA VAL A 161 5.78 18.90 -6.39
C VAL A 161 5.20 20.20 -6.89
N ARG A 162 3.88 20.29 -6.79
CA ARG A 162 3.11 21.49 -7.06
C ARG A 162 2.37 21.89 -5.80
N MET A 163 2.66 23.08 -5.29
CA MET A 163 2.05 23.63 -4.09
C MET A 163 1.24 24.86 -4.47
N ARG A 164 0.05 24.99 -3.87
CA ARG A 164 -0.75 26.20 -3.99
C ARG A 164 -0.97 26.78 -2.61
N LEU A 165 -0.51 28.01 -2.41
CA LEU A 165 -0.76 28.73 -1.17
C LEU A 165 -2.11 29.45 -1.27
N SER A 166 -2.94 29.27 -0.25
CA SER A 166 -4.21 30.00 -0.10
C SER A 166 -4.15 30.83 1.18
N VAL A 167 -4.28 32.14 1.04
CA VAL A 167 -4.34 33.08 2.17
C VAL A 167 -5.82 33.42 2.44
N PRO A 168 -6.35 33.18 3.66
CA PRO A 168 -7.70 33.58 4.03
C PRO A 168 -7.98 35.07 3.80
N ASP A 169 -9.22 35.39 3.44
CA ASP A 169 -9.68 36.77 3.25
C ASP A 169 -9.39 37.63 4.49
N GLY A 170 -8.88 38.85 4.27
CA GLY A 170 -8.60 39.83 5.32
C GLY A 170 -7.24 39.67 6.02
N LEU A 171 -6.43 38.69 5.63
CA LEU A 171 -5.03 38.60 6.03
C LEU A 171 -4.13 39.40 5.07
N PRO A 172 -2.99 39.93 5.56
CA PRO A 172 -2.09 40.72 4.74
C PRO A 172 -1.35 39.87 3.70
N ASN A 173 -0.68 40.56 2.76
CA ASN A 173 0.08 39.93 1.68
C ASN A 173 1.06 38.87 2.23
N ALA A 174 1.13 37.72 1.57
CA ALA A 174 2.13 36.69 1.83
C ALA A 174 3.11 36.63 0.66
N ASP A 175 4.39 36.37 0.96
CA ASP A 175 5.40 36.03 -0.03
C ASP A 175 5.96 34.64 0.28
N VAL A 176 6.36 33.95 -0.78
CA VAL A 176 6.94 32.61 -0.68
C VAL A 176 8.32 32.65 -1.31
N ALA A 177 9.34 32.38 -0.52
CA ALA A 177 10.72 32.34 -1.00
C ALA A 177 11.07 30.96 -1.58
N LEU A 178 12.24 30.88 -2.21
CA LEU A 178 12.73 29.65 -2.83
C LEU A 178 12.98 28.57 -1.77
N GLY A 179 12.33 27.43 -1.92
CA GLY A 179 12.49 26.25 -1.07
C GLY A 179 12.50 24.92 -1.82
N LEU A 180 12.10 24.91 -3.10
CA LEU A 180 12.18 23.75 -3.99
C LEU A 180 13.38 23.87 -4.95
N GLU A 181 13.97 22.74 -5.33
CA GLU A 181 14.98 22.71 -6.39
C GLU A 181 14.35 23.05 -7.73
N GLY A 182 14.96 24.00 -8.47
CA GLY A 182 14.41 24.45 -9.76
C GLY A 182 13.07 25.18 -9.65
N GLN A 183 12.74 25.73 -8.47
CA GLN A 183 11.44 26.36 -8.22
C GLN A 183 11.05 27.42 -9.25
N VAL A 184 9.81 27.34 -9.71
CA VAL A 184 9.10 28.35 -10.50
C VAL A 184 7.89 28.81 -9.69
N THR A 185 7.77 30.13 -9.49
CA THR A 185 6.66 30.75 -8.76
C THR A 185 5.74 31.51 -9.72
N ASN A 186 4.45 31.18 -9.71
CA ASN A 186 3.42 32.00 -10.33
C ASN A 186 2.81 32.96 -9.30
N TYR A 187 3.28 34.21 -9.30
CA TYR A 187 2.84 35.25 -8.37
C TYR A 187 1.37 35.68 -8.53
N GLN A 188 0.70 35.34 -9.65
CA GLN A 188 -0.72 35.65 -9.82
C GLN A 188 -1.63 34.63 -9.12
N THR A 189 -1.19 33.38 -9.02
CA THR A 189 -1.98 32.27 -8.44
C THR A 189 -1.39 31.72 -7.14
N PHE A 190 -0.23 32.23 -6.71
CA PHE A 190 0.58 31.71 -5.60
C PHE A 190 0.82 30.19 -5.74
N GLU A 191 1.07 29.76 -6.97
CA GLU A 191 1.42 28.38 -7.30
C GLU A 191 2.95 28.26 -7.39
N LEU A 192 3.49 27.27 -6.69
CA LEU A 192 4.91 26.91 -6.70
C LEU A 192 5.04 25.55 -7.34
N THR A 193 5.96 25.42 -8.30
CA THR A 193 6.36 24.13 -8.87
C THR A 193 7.85 23.99 -8.74
N GLY A 194 8.34 22.83 -8.35
CA GLY A 194 9.77 22.52 -8.24
C GLY A 194 9.95 21.14 -7.64
N ASN A 195 11.19 20.70 -7.48
CA ASN A 195 11.46 19.38 -6.91
C ASN A 195 11.78 19.44 -5.42
N LEU A 196 11.48 18.35 -4.70
CA LEU A 196 11.90 18.17 -3.31
C LEU A 196 13.41 17.98 -3.15
N GLY A 197 14.15 17.71 -4.24
CA GLY A 197 15.57 17.39 -4.17
C GLY A 197 15.82 15.91 -3.85
N ALA A 198 17.07 15.49 -3.99
CA ALA A 198 17.44 14.07 -3.92
C ALA A 198 17.23 13.42 -2.53
N ASP A 199 17.14 14.21 -1.46
CA ASP A 199 16.83 13.74 -0.11
C ASP A 199 15.32 13.61 0.15
N GLY A 200 14.47 13.98 -0.82
CA GLY A 200 13.02 13.96 -0.73
C GLY A 200 12.46 14.95 0.28
N PHE A 201 13.19 16.03 0.57
CA PHE A 201 12.84 17.02 1.56
C PHE A 201 13.02 18.45 1.05
N ALA A 202 11.98 19.27 1.19
CA ALA A 202 12.05 20.70 0.94
C ALA A 202 11.58 21.50 2.14
N SER A 203 12.22 22.64 2.37
CA SER A 203 11.76 23.65 3.31
C SER A 203 11.32 24.89 2.55
N VAL A 204 10.03 25.15 2.51
CA VAL A 204 9.43 26.27 1.79
C VAL A 204 9.19 27.44 2.75
N PRO A 205 10.05 28.48 2.71
CA PRO A 205 9.86 29.68 3.52
C PRO A 205 8.65 30.51 3.05
N VAL A 206 7.79 30.88 3.98
CA VAL A 206 6.61 31.72 3.81
C VAL A 206 6.74 32.91 4.77
N GLN A 207 6.67 34.12 4.24
CA GLN A 207 6.70 35.36 5.03
C GLN A 207 5.35 36.07 4.91
N VAL A 208 4.84 36.56 6.04
CA VAL A 208 3.61 37.35 6.11
C VAL A 208 3.95 38.79 6.43
N PHE A 209 3.52 39.72 5.57
CA PHE A 209 3.78 41.15 5.74
C PHE A 209 2.65 41.84 6.51
N ALA A 210 2.85 43.08 6.97
CA ALA A 210 1.72 43.95 7.33
C ALA A 210 1.07 44.49 6.04
N PRO A 211 -0.22 44.90 6.09
CA PRO A 211 -0.83 45.63 4.98
C PRO A 211 -0.17 46.98 4.73
#